data_AF-A0A3P3YJN4-F1
#
_entry.id   AF-A0A3P3YJN4-F1
#
_cell.length_a   1.000
_cell.length_b   1.000
_cell.length_c   1.000
_cell.angle_alpha   90.00
_cell.angle_beta   90.00
_cell.angle_gamma   90.00
#
_symmetry.space_group_name_H-M   'P 1'
#
loop_
_entity.id
_entity.type
_entity.pdbx_description
1 polymer ?
#
loop_
_entity_poly.entity_id
_entity_poly.type
_entity_poly.pdbx_seq_one_letter_code
_entity_poly.pdbx_strand_id
1 'polypeptide(L)'
;MVIVEPADSPFAGIHMRSVPFNRYLGPQPVGIDHLDVINVTADFLAVNGDCQCGGNGGIPDDVRGRIVLFTSTPLVGCSDTHNYVLLQEKGAAAWINIFPNGYDVSNPINFNFKDREQPGPVSNNMLFVAVEEPAETDVSLNDYLISGGNYRQQTRVVISIQPDVSDWDDFYHQWYIQVLFRWIPTTIFAFAFVNSARFLYTHLQQINAEFIKHFPIPSMRTRQRRLKFTGTHLSIVHMILVIELVTTFALSAFIAVGGWQSNDILPHEMAFFFITGLSGWGFTCDVLSTVLWTNIIKETPRLGRDSWFGRFLEGHPLTKVALCVLPAVLDTGSCLATALYINFPYTWKVIPLVTTFMQLAVGIQFLVQAVRFQRHARQHVKSNGSDAMDKLLQRLNVWTLCLALAMIAFVCFAPIAATTSFLYTHVGWVLFWSGAGTARALTSLCRVMMAQPPPARESALVAPLPTTGNRTLPR
;
A
#
# COMPACT_ATOMS: atom_id res chain seq x y z
N MET A 1 18.90 25.19 -11.26
CA MET A 1 18.51 26.48 -10.67
C MET A 1 19.75 27.16 -10.11
N VAL A 2 19.87 28.47 -10.27
CA VAL A 2 20.95 29.30 -9.70
C VAL A 2 20.33 30.57 -9.15
N ILE A 3 20.71 30.98 -7.93
CA ILE A 3 20.41 32.33 -7.43
C ILE A 3 21.47 33.27 -8.02
N VAL A 4 21.02 34.29 -8.75
CA VAL A 4 21.92 35.23 -9.44
C VAL A 4 21.99 36.58 -8.72
N GLU A 5 20.95 36.96 -7.98
CA GLU A 5 20.97 38.14 -7.11
C GLU A 5 20.26 37.85 -5.78
N PRO A 6 20.71 38.47 -4.66
CA PRO A 6 21.88 39.35 -4.59
C PRO A 6 23.20 38.56 -4.62
N ALA A 7 24.27 39.16 -5.16
CA ALA A 7 25.54 38.47 -5.43
C ALA A 7 26.30 38.03 -4.16
N ASP A 8 25.98 38.61 -3.01
CA ASP A 8 26.50 38.27 -1.68
C ASP A 8 25.65 37.18 -0.98
N SER A 9 24.63 36.64 -1.64
CA SER A 9 23.86 35.50 -1.13
C SER A 9 24.77 34.29 -0.88
N PRO A 10 24.58 33.54 0.23
CA PRO A 10 25.28 32.27 0.44
C PRO A 10 24.98 31.22 -0.63
N PHE A 11 23.93 31.43 -1.43
CA PHE A 11 23.54 30.56 -2.55
C PHE A 11 23.87 31.16 -3.92
N ALA A 12 24.47 32.36 -3.97
CA ALA A 12 24.81 33.02 -5.23
C ALA A 12 25.76 32.16 -6.06
N GLY A 13 25.41 31.90 -7.31
CA GLY A 13 26.24 31.11 -8.23
C GLY A 13 26.30 29.61 -7.92
N ILE A 14 25.67 29.13 -6.84
CA ILE A 14 25.56 27.69 -6.58
C ILE A 14 24.54 27.09 -7.55
N HIS A 15 24.98 26.06 -8.28
CA HIS A 15 24.13 25.30 -9.18
C HIS A 15 23.37 24.21 -8.41
N MET A 16 22.06 24.37 -8.34
CA MET A 16 21.15 23.38 -7.75
C MET A 16 20.49 22.55 -8.86
N ARG A 17 20.37 21.25 -8.62
CA ARG A 17 19.65 20.34 -9.52
C ARG A 17 18.18 20.77 -9.61
N SER A 18 17.65 20.84 -10.83
CA SER A 18 16.31 21.37 -11.11
C SER A 18 15.63 20.50 -12.15
N VAL A 19 14.89 19.49 -11.73
CA VAL A 19 14.21 18.54 -12.63
C VAL A 19 12.73 18.93 -12.80
N PRO A 20 12.05 18.50 -13.88
CA PRO A 20 10.61 18.66 -14.02
C PRO A 20 9.91 17.95 -12.86
N PHE A 21 8.94 18.62 -12.23
CA PHE A 21 8.19 18.02 -11.12
C PHE A 21 7.33 16.82 -11.59
N ASN A 22 6.81 16.91 -12.81
CA ASN A 22 5.96 15.92 -13.47
C ASN A 22 6.13 16.08 -14.99
N ARG A 23 5.97 15.01 -15.78
CA ARG A 23 6.04 15.04 -17.25
C ARG A 23 4.93 15.84 -17.95
N TYR A 24 3.84 16.19 -17.26
CA TYR A 24 2.67 16.84 -17.90
C TYR A 24 2.54 18.35 -17.66
N LEU A 25 3.21 18.90 -16.64
CA LEU A 25 3.02 20.29 -16.22
C LEU A 25 4.19 21.15 -16.68
N GLY A 26 3.90 22.26 -17.35
CA GLY A 26 4.92 23.21 -17.82
C GLY A 26 5.58 22.87 -19.16
N PRO A 27 6.39 23.80 -19.71
CA PRO A 27 7.31 23.51 -20.79
C PRO A 27 8.29 22.43 -20.33
N GLN A 28 8.22 21.27 -20.98
CA GLN A 28 9.10 20.16 -20.69
C GLN A 28 10.31 20.21 -21.64
N PRO A 29 11.52 19.87 -21.16
CA PRO A 29 12.61 19.54 -22.04
C PRO A 29 12.36 18.14 -22.63
N VAL A 30 11.47 17.98 -23.62
CA VAL A 30 11.34 16.66 -24.28
C VAL A 30 11.84 16.72 -25.72
N GLY A 31 12.94 16.00 -25.90
CA GLY A 31 13.48 15.61 -27.19
C GLY A 31 12.45 14.86 -28.02
N ILE A 32 12.19 15.42 -29.20
CA ILE A 32 12.19 14.73 -30.50
C ILE A 32 12.41 15.81 -31.58
N ASP A 33 12.06 17.08 -31.31
CA ASP A 33 12.43 18.23 -32.13
C ASP A 33 13.10 19.31 -31.27
N HIS A 34 14.44 19.26 -31.23
CA HIS A 34 15.30 20.25 -30.56
C HIS A 34 14.86 21.70 -30.79
N LEU A 35 15.11 22.58 -29.80
CA LEU A 35 14.94 24.04 -29.76
C LEU A 35 13.61 24.44 -29.07
N ASP A 36 13.53 24.67 -27.76
CA ASP A 36 14.40 25.48 -26.92
C ASP A 36 14.24 25.05 -25.46
N VAL A 37 15.34 24.79 -24.75
CA VAL A 37 15.29 24.75 -23.28
C VAL A 37 14.93 26.17 -22.84
N ILE A 38 13.69 26.36 -22.37
CA ILE A 38 13.21 27.68 -21.94
C ILE A 38 13.90 27.98 -20.61
N ASN A 39 14.94 28.80 -20.66
CA ASN A 39 15.55 29.36 -19.46
C ASN A 39 14.67 30.52 -18.96
N VAL A 40 14.25 30.46 -17.71
CA VAL A 40 13.48 31.52 -17.06
C VAL A 40 14.38 32.20 -16.03
N THR A 41 14.57 33.51 -16.17
CA THR A 41 15.26 34.33 -15.16
C THR A 41 14.33 35.45 -14.73
N ALA A 42 13.96 35.47 -13.47
CA ALA A 42 12.95 36.40 -12.96
C ALA A 42 13.07 36.60 -11.45
N ASP A 43 12.33 37.59 -10.94
CA ASP A 43 12.25 37.89 -9.52
C ASP A 43 11.53 36.77 -8.77
N PHE A 44 12.02 36.46 -7.58
CA PHE A 44 11.41 35.49 -6.69
C PHE A 44 10.28 36.10 -5.85
N LEU A 45 9.21 35.33 -5.63
CA LEU A 45 8.13 35.68 -4.72
C LEU A 45 7.67 34.45 -3.93
N ALA A 46 7.74 34.55 -2.60
CA ALA A 46 7.14 33.59 -1.69
C ALA A 46 5.66 33.93 -1.47
N VAL A 47 4.77 32.98 -1.71
CA VAL A 47 3.31 33.14 -1.56
C VAL A 47 2.81 32.21 -0.46
N ASN A 48 1.88 32.68 0.38
CA ASN A 48 1.28 31.83 1.40
C ASN A 48 0.46 30.70 0.74
N GLY A 49 0.73 29.46 1.14
CA GLY A 49 0.07 28.27 0.60
C GLY A 49 -1.39 28.11 1.01
N ASP A 50 -1.86 28.82 2.03
CA ASP A 50 -3.29 28.83 2.42
C ASP A 50 -4.21 29.35 1.30
N CYS A 51 -3.64 30.03 0.30
CA CYS A 51 -4.35 30.59 -0.84
C CYS A 51 -4.41 29.66 -2.06
N GLN A 52 -3.73 28.51 -2.03
CA GLN A 52 -3.55 27.58 -3.15
C GLN A 52 -4.86 27.10 -3.79
N CYS A 53 -5.90 26.93 -2.97
CA CYS A 53 -7.17 26.31 -3.42
C CYS A 53 -8.35 27.28 -3.39
N GLY A 54 -8.09 28.57 -3.15
CA GLY A 54 -9.06 29.62 -3.44
C GLY A 54 -9.05 29.91 -4.94
N GLY A 55 -10.21 30.21 -5.54
CA GLY A 55 -10.26 30.67 -6.95
C GLY A 55 -9.42 31.93 -7.17
N ASN A 56 -9.49 32.55 -8.35
CA ASN A 56 -8.58 33.64 -8.80
C ASN A 56 -8.32 34.83 -7.84
N GLY A 57 -9.10 35.01 -6.76
CA GLY A 57 -8.83 35.98 -5.70
C GLY A 57 -7.84 35.54 -4.61
N GLY A 58 -7.41 34.27 -4.57
CA GLY A 58 -6.47 33.75 -3.56
C GLY A 58 -5.00 34.09 -3.87
N ILE A 59 -4.59 33.98 -5.13
CA ILE A 59 -3.21 34.26 -5.56
C ILE A 59 -3.07 35.76 -5.90
N PRO A 60 -2.09 36.49 -5.32
CA PRO A 60 -1.90 37.91 -5.58
C PRO A 60 -1.45 38.18 -7.02
N ASP A 61 -1.86 39.31 -7.60
CA ASP A 61 -1.47 39.69 -8.98
C ASP A 61 0.03 39.98 -9.13
N ASP A 62 0.74 40.20 -8.01
CA ASP A 62 2.19 40.39 -7.95
C ASP A 62 3.00 39.19 -8.44
N VAL A 63 2.39 38.01 -8.60
CA VAL A 63 3.07 36.81 -9.15
C VAL A 63 3.41 36.94 -10.63
N ARG A 64 2.79 37.88 -11.36
CA ARG A 64 2.98 38.03 -12.81
C ARG A 64 4.46 38.26 -13.15
N GLY A 65 4.99 37.39 -14.00
CA GLY A 65 6.38 37.41 -14.46
C GLY A 65 7.40 36.99 -13.40
N ARG A 66 6.97 36.46 -12.25
CA ARG A 66 7.85 36.05 -11.14
C ARG A 66 7.95 34.54 -11.01
N ILE A 67 9.01 34.11 -10.32
CA ILE A 67 9.21 32.73 -9.88
C ILE A 67 8.58 32.57 -8.51
N VAL A 68 7.64 31.63 -8.39
CA VAL A 68 6.81 31.45 -7.19
C VAL A 68 7.26 30.24 -6.39
N LEU A 69 7.29 30.38 -5.06
CA LEU A 69 7.37 29.28 -4.10
C LEU A 69 6.22 29.43 -3.11
N PHE A 70 5.53 28.34 -2.82
CA PHE A 70 4.54 28.33 -1.75
C PHE A 70 5.20 28.03 -0.39
N THR A 71 4.90 28.84 0.62
CA THR A 71 5.56 28.76 1.94
C THR A 71 4.92 27.75 2.90
N SER A 72 3.73 27.24 2.58
CA SER A 72 2.98 26.29 3.41
C SER A 72 2.24 25.28 2.53
N THR A 73 1.91 24.13 3.12
CA THR A 73 0.96 23.16 2.54
C THR A 73 -0.34 23.25 3.35
N PRO A 74 -1.48 23.56 2.72
CA PRO A 74 -2.74 23.67 3.43
C PRO A 74 -3.21 22.30 3.95
N LEU A 75 -4.01 22.31 5.02
CA LEU A 75 -4.62 21.08 5.59
C LEU A 75 -5.53 20.39 4.57
N VAL A 76 -6.30 21.19 3.83
CA VAL A 76 -7.12 20.75 2.71
C VAL A 76 -6.56 21.41 1.47
N GLY A 77 -5.90 20.61 0.64
CA GLY A 77 -5.30 21.04 -0.61
C GLY A 77 -6.20 20.81 -1.82
N CYS A 78 -5.58 21.01 -2.96
CA CYS A 78 -6.07 20.80 -4.30
C CYS A 78 -4.91 20.21 -5.09
N SER A 79 -5.16 19.77 -6.31
CA SER A 79 -4.09 19.17 -7.09
C SER A 79 -3.03 20.18 -7.48
N ASP A 80 -1.78 19.70 -7.64
CA ASP A 80 -0.70 20.54 -8.18
C ASP A 80 -1.04 21.07 -9.58
N THR A 81 -1.86 20.33 -10.32
CA THR A 81 -2.37 20.78 -11.62
C THR A 81 -3.26 22.02 -11.48
N HIS A 82 -4.16 22.03 -10.51
CA HIS A 82 -5.01 23.18 -10.22
C HIS A 82 -4.18 24.42 -9.87
N ASN A 83 -3.22 24.26 -8.95
CA ASN A 83 -2.29 25.32 -8.57
C ASN A 83 -1.49 25.85 -9.76
N TYR A 84 -1.01 24.94 -10.61
CA TYR A 84 -0.27 25.26 -11.80
C TYR A 84 -1.10 26.13 -12.76
N VAL A 85 -2.37 25.75 -13.01
CA VAL A 85 -3.28 26.52 -13.88
C VAL A 85 -3.54 27.92 -13.32
N LEU A 86 -3.83 28.04 -12.03
CA LEU A 86 -4.08 29.34 -11.40
C LEU A 86 -2.86 30.27 -11.49
N LEU A 87 -1.67 29.75 -11.19
CA LEU A 87 -0.41 30.52 -11.31
C LEU A 87 -0.15 30.93 -12.76
N GLN A 88 -0.43 30.02 -13.69
CA GLN A 88 -0.27 30.29 -15.11
C GLN A 88 -1.25 31.37 -15.61
N GLU A 89 -2.52 31.33 -15.20
CA GLU A 89 -3.51 32.37 -15.53
C GLU A 89 -3.10 33.75 -14.99
N LYS A 90 -2.48 33.79 -13.82
CA LYS A 90 -1.90 35.02 -13.25
C LYS A 90 -0.63 35.48 -13.97
N GLY A 91 -0.05 34.63 -14.80
CA GLY A 91 1.13 34.91 -15.61
C GLY A 91 2.45 34.72 -14.86
N ALA A 92 2.51 33.82 -13.87
CA ALA A 92 3.76 33.45 -13.23
C ALA A 92 4.74 32.83 -14.26
N ALA A 93 6.03 33.06 -14.05
CA ALA A 93 7.08 32.62 -14.97
C ALA A 93 7.55 31.19 -14.67
N ALA A 94 7.63 30.84 -13.39
CA ALA A 94 7.88 29.47 -12.93
C ALA A 94 7.30 29.22 -11.54
N TRP A 95 7.07 27.96 -11.22
CA TRP A 95 6.80 27.46 -9.88
C TRP A 95 7.93 26.51 -9.48
N ILE A 96 8.49 26.72 -8.29
CA ILE A 96 9.50 25.83 -7.71
C ILE A 96 8.95 25.09 -6.48
N ASN A 97 9.33 23.83 -6.35
CA ASN A 97 9.17 23.06 -5.12
C ASN A 97 10.55 22.65 -4.60
N ILE A 98 10.88 23.00 -3.36
CA ILE A 98 12.20 22.80 -2.78
C ILE A 98 12.19 21.56 -1.88
N PHE A 99 13.12 20.66 -2.13
CA PHE A 99 13.35 19.48 -1.31
C PHE A 99 14.60 19.67 -0.45
N PRO A 100 14.59 19.17 0.80
CA PRO A 100 15.76 19.23 1.67
C PRO A 100 16.96 18.51 1.06
N ASN A 101 18.17 18.87 1.52
CA ASN A 101 19.37 18.21 1.03
C ASN A 101 19.33 16.67 1.20
N GLY A 102 19.77 15.95 0.16
CA GLY A 102 19.82 14.48 0.16
C GLY A 102 18.47 13.81 -0.14
N TYR A 103 17.44 14.58 -0.49
CA TYR A 103 16.21 14.04 -1.08
C TYR A 103 16.36 14.00 -2.60
N ASP A 104 15.99 12.87 -3.20
CA ASP A 104 15.88 12.80 -4.65
C ASP A 104 14.72 13.70 -5.11
N VAL A 105 15.04 14.80 -5.78
CA VAL A 105 14.09 15.76 -6.35
C VAL A 105 13.26 15.21 -7.48
N SER A 106 13.74 14.13 -8.10
CA SER A 106 12.97 13.40 -9.07
C SER A 106 11.96 12.55 -8.29
N ASN A 107 10.80 13.13 -7.99
CA ASN A 107 9.79 12.42 -7.19
C ASN A 107 9.04 11.41 -8.08
N PRO A 108 9.26 10.09 -7.91
CA PRO A 108 8.61 9.06 -8.74
C PRO A 108 7.08 9.10 -8.69
N ILE A 109 6.53 9.49 -7.53
CA ILE A 109 5.08 9.51 -7.27
C ILE A 109 4.38 10.51 -8.19
N ASN A 110 5.02 11.66 -8.41
CA ASN A 110 4.44 12.76 -9.15
C ASN A 110 4.81 12.75 -10.62
N PHE A 111 5.79 11.92 -11.04
CA PHE A 111 6.35 12.00 -12.37
C PHE A 111 5.37 11.61 -13.50
N ASN A 112 4.63 10.51 -13.33
CA ASN A 112 3.58 10.06 -14.28
C ASN A 112 2.17 10.48 -13.85
N PHE A 113 2.07 11.43 -12.94
CA PHE A 113 0.81 11.85 -12.34
C PHE A 113 -0.07 12.55 -13.37
N LYS A 114 -1.25 12.00 -13.67
CA LYS A 114 -2.20 12.60 -14.60
C LYS A 114 -3.49 12.99 -13.91
N ASP A 115 -3.83 14.27 -14.03
CA ASP A 115 -5.05 14.84 -13.49
C ASP A 115 -6.01 15.23 -14.63
N ARG A 116 -7.31 15.20 -14.34
CA ARG A 116 -8.38 15.63 -15.25
C ARG A 116 -8.28 17.10 -15.61
N GLU A 117 -7.75 17.92 -14.70
CA GLU A 117 -7.60 19.36 -14.89
C GLU A 117 -6.33 19.75 -15.67
N GLN A 118 -5.56 18.76 -16.18
CA GLN A 118 -4.28 19.07 -16.82
C GLN A 118 -4.47 19.92 -18.08
N PRO A 119 -3.83 21.10 -18.14
CA PRO A 119 -3.85 21.92 -19.34
C PRO A 119 -3.23 21.14 -20.51
N GLY A 120 -3.76 21.38 -21.71
CA GLY A 120 -3.20 20.78 -22.92
C GLY A 120 -1.76 21.24 -23.14
N PRO A 121 -0.93 20.47 -23.86
CA PRO A 121 0.48 20.80 -24.09
C PRO A 121 0.69 22.14 -24.82
N VAL A 122 -0.29 22.60 -25.61
CA VAL A 122 -0.26 23.88 -26.35
C VAL A 122 -0.49 25.08 -25.44
N SER A 123 -1.04 24.86 -24.25
CA SER A 123 -1.36 25.91 -23.28
C SER A 123 -0.35 26.01 -22.15
N ASN A 124 0.80 25.31 -22.17
CA ASN A 124 1.77 25.29 -21.07
C ASN A 124 2.97 26.23 -21.30
N ASN A 125 3.00 27.36 -20.57
CA ASN A 125 4.02 28.41 -20.73
C ASN A 125 4.81 28.72 -19.44
N MET A 126 4.49 28.08 -18.32
CA MET A 126 5.13 28.30 -17.02
C MET A 126 5.96 27.08 -16.63
N LEU A 127 7.23 27.23 -16.23
CA LEU A 127 8.02 26.10 -15.76
C LEU A 127 7.52 25.59 -14.40
N PHE A 128 7.47 24.28 -14.19
CA PHE A 128 7.27 23.68 -12.88
C PHE A 128 8.37 22.68 -12.54
N VAL A 129 9.23 23.05 -11.57
CA VAL A 129 10.45 22.30 -11.27
C VAL A 129 10.56 21.93 -9.79
N ALA A 130 11.16 20.77 -9.55
CA ALA A 130 11.62 20.32 -8.25
C ALA A 130 13.11 20.64 -8.09
N VAL A 131 13.50 21.21 -6.94
CA VAL A 131 14.86 21.70 -6.69
C VAL A 131 15.45 21.10 -5.42
N GLU A 132 16.71 20.68 -5.50
CA GLU A 132 17.41 20.05 -4.38
C GLU A 132 18.23 21.12 -3.69
N GLU A 133 18.03 21.25 -2.39
CA GLU A 133 18.84 22.13 -1.57
C GLU A 133 20.31 21.67 -1.53
N PRO A 134 21.28 22.59 -1.71
CA PRO A 134 22.69 22.24 -1.75
C PRO A 134 23.20 21.84 -0.35
N ALA A 135 24.16 20.91 -0.30
CA ALA A 135 24.74 20.41 0.95
C ALA A 135 25.75 21.38 1.59
N GLU A 136 26.22 22.36 0.81
CA GLU A 136 27.44 23.12 1.12
C GLU A 136 27.20 24.37 1.98
N THR A 137 25.95 24.64 2.37
CA THR A 137 25.58 25.89 3.07
C THR A 137 25.13 25.62 4.50
N ASP A 138 25.61 26.42 5.46
CA ASP A 138 25.21 26.35 6.89
C ASP A 138 23.76 26.81 7.16
N VAL A 139 23.10 27.38 6.15
CA VAL A 139 21.73 27.89 6.21
C VAL A 139 20.87 27.09 5.24
N SER A 140 19.60 26.82 5.60
CA SER A 140 18.66 26.20 4.67
C SER A 140 18.24 27.20 3.58
N LEU A 141 18.16 26.76 2.32
CA LEU A 141 17.64 27.52 1.19
C LEU A 141 16.18 27.93 1.42
N ASN A 142 15.38 27.03 1.97
CA ASN A 142 13.98 27.32 2.29
C ASN A 142 13.91 28.40 3.38
N ASP A 143 14.72 28.27 4.42
CA ASP A 143 14.81 29.29 5.46
C ASP A 143 15.37 30.61 4.90
N TYR A 144 16.33 30.60 3.99
CA TYR A 144 16.87 31.80 3.36
C TYR A 144 15.83 32.52 2.50
N LEU A 145 15.08 31.78 1.69
CA LEU A 145 14.06 32.36 0.80
C LEU A 145 12.81 32.81 1.55
N ILE A 146 12.42 32.11 2.63
CA ILE A 146 11.19 32.36 3.39
C ILE A 146 11.42 33.21 4.65
N SER A 147 12.44 32.90 5.45
CA SER A 147 12.66 33.44 6.80
C SER A 147 13.84 34.43 6.92
N GLY A 148 14.86 34.28 6.07
CA GLY A 148 16.10 35.03 6.08
C GLY A 148 16.04 36.26 5.19
N GLY A 149 15.89 37.44 5.80
CA GLY A 149 16.16 38.70 5.11
C GLY A 149 15.05 39.18 4.17
N ASN A 150 14.67 38.49 3.09
CA ASN A 150 13.95 39.15 1.98
C ASN A 150 12.49 39.56 2.24
N TYR A 151 11.73 38.79 3.03
CA TYR A 151 10.37 39.23 3.40
C TYR A 151 10.38 40.47 4.32
N ARG A 152 11.50 40.73 5.04
CA ARG A 152 11.65 41.85 5.99
C ARG A 152 12.64 42.95 5.55
N GLN A 153 13.55 42.68 4.62
CA GLN A 153 14.65 43.56 4.20
C GLN A 153 14.51 44.09 2.75
N GLN A 154 13.45 43.70 2.02
CA GLN A 154 13.17 44.19 0.65
C GLN A 154 14.30 43.95 -0.38
N THR A 155 15.25 43.06 -0.12
CA THR A 155 16.27 42.71 -1.11
C THR A 155 15.64 41.89 -2.23
N ARG A 156 15.86 42.34 -3.46
CA ARG A 156 15.38 41.68 -4.67
C ARG A 156 16.20 40.40 -4.89
N VAL A 157 15.53 39.26 -4.91
CA VAL A 157 16.15 37.97 -5.28
C VAL A 157 15.79 37.65 -6.71
N VAL A 158 16.81 37.41 -7.54
CA VAL A 158 16.64 36.98 -8.91
C VAL A 158 17.14 35.54 -9.03
N ILE A 159 16.31 34.67 -9.59
CA ILE A 159 16.61 33.26 -9.76
C ILE A 159 16.60 32.94 -11.26
N SER A 160 17.58 32.15 -11.69
CA SER A 160 17.62 31.56 -13.02
C SER A 160 17.30 30.07 -12.93
N ILE A 161 16.31 29.63 -13.70
CA ILE A 161 15.85 28.25 -13.77
C ILE A 161 16.06 27.74 -15.19
N GLN A 162 16.78 26.62 -15.26
CA GLN A 162 16.93 25.80 -16.44
C GLN A 162 16.52 24.37 -16.03
N PRO A 163 15.43 23.82 -16.58
CA PRO A 163 15.01 22.46 -16.25
C PRO A 163 15.97 21.44 -16.87
N ASP A 164 16.34 20.45 -16.06
CA ASP A 164 17.14 19.29 -16.46
C ASP A 164 16.23 18.15 -16.97
N VAL A 165 16.79 17.00 -17.34
CA VAL A 165 16.04 15.79 -17.67
C VAL A 165 15.61 15.06 -16.40
N SER A 166 14.43 14.44 -16.40
CA SER A 166 13.98 13.58 -15.32
C SER A 166 14.58 12.17 -15.46
N ASP A 167 15.14 11.65 -14.38
CA ASP A 167 15.75 10.31 -14.35
C ASP A 167 14.72 9.17 -14.53
N TRP A 168 13.42 9.44 -14.31
CA TRP A 168 12.35 8.45 -14.32
C TRP A 168 11.82 8.09 -15.71
N ASP A 169 12.07 8.95 -16.70
CA ASP A 169 11.49 8.84 -18.05
C ASP A 169 11.94 7.54 -18.73
N ASP A 170 13.25 7.26 -18.68
CA ASP A 170 13.80 6.02 -19.22
C ASP A 170 13.70 4.84 -18.25
N PHE A 171 13.60 5.10 -16.95
CA PHE A 171 13.66 4.09 -15.90
C PHE A 171 12.39 3.23 -15.83
N TYR A 172 11.21 3.85 -15.88
CA TYR A 172 9.96 3.11 -15.71
C TYR A 172 9.64 2.16 -16.86
N HIS A 173 10.07 2.48 -18.08
CA HIS A 173 9.82 1.64 -19.25
C HIS A 173 10.69 0.37 -19.29
N GLN A 174 11.69 0.25 -18.42
CA GLN A 174 12.57 -0.90 -18.37
C GLN A 174 11.84 -2.18 -17.95
N TRP A 175 11.94 -3.22 -18.78
CA TRP A 175 11.23 -4.49 -18.56
C TRP A 175 11.60 -5.16 -17.23
N TYR A 176 12.88 -5.10 -16.84
CA TYR A 176 13.39 -5.75 -15.62
C TYR A 176 12.89 -5.04 -14.36
N ILE A 177 12.58 -3.74 -14.45
CA ILE A 177 11.89 -2.99 -13.40
C ILE A 177 10.43 -3.48 -13.37
N GLN A 178 9.69 -3.36 -14.48
CA GLN A 178 8.28 -3.75 -14.55
C GLN A 178 8.00 -5.20 -14.10
N VAL A 179 8.90 -6.15 -14.37
CA VAL A 179 8.74 -7.53 -13.88
C VAL A 179 8.74 -7.59 -12.35
N LEU A 180 9.69 -6.92 -11.69
CA LEU A 180 9.93 -7.07 -10.25
C LEU A 180 8.85 -6.44 -9.39
N PHE A 181 8.50 -5.17 -9.63
CA PHE A 181 7.55 -4.46 -8.75
C PHE A 181 6.10 -4.53 -9.24
N ARG A 182 5.85 -4.78 -10.54
CA ARG A 182 4.49 -4.91 -11.09
C ARG A 182 4.07 -6.36 -11.28
N TRP A 183 4.74 -7.12 -12.14
CA TRP A 183 4.23 -8.43 -12.56
C TRP A 183 4.33 -9.53 -11.50
N ILE A 184 5.42 -9.58 -10.72
CA ILE A 184 5.57 -10.58 -9.66
C ILE A 184 4.48 -10.42 -8.58
N PRO A 185 4.30 -9.25 -7.92
CA PRO A 185 3.21 -9.07 -6.96
C PRO A 185 1.83 -9.31 -7.57
N THR A 186 1.58 -8.80 -8.78
CA THR A 186 0.31 -8.98 -9.49
C THR A 186 -0.06 -10.44 -9.65
N THR A 187 0.90 -11.27 -10.08
CA THR A 187 0.68 -12.70 -10.33
C THR A 187 0.37 -13.44 -9.04
N ILE A 188 1.09 -13.12 -7.95
CA ILE A 188 0.85 -13.71 -6.63
C ILE A 188 -0.54 -13.33 -6.11
N PHE A 189 -0.93 -12.06 -6.23
CA PHE A 189 -2.27 -11.60 -5.85
C PHE A 189 -3.37 -12.25 -6.71
N ALA A 190 -3.19 -12.34 -8.03
CA ALA A 190 -4.14 -13.00 -8.92
C ALA A 190 -4.32 -14.48 -8.55
N PHE A 191 -3.21 -15.17 -8.23
CA PHE A 191 -3.26 -16.55 -7.78
C PHE A 191 -3.97 -16.68 -6.42
N ALA A 192 -3.70 -15.77 -5.47
CA ALA A 192 -4.41 -15.72 -4.19
C ALA A 192 -5.92 -15.46 -4.38
N PHE A 193 -6.29 -14.56 -5.29
CA PHE A 193 -7.69 -14.27 -5.65
C PHE A 193 -8.42 -15.52 -6.16
N VAL A 194 -7.87 -16.19 -7.16
CA VAL A 194 -8.49 -17.38 -7.77
C VAL A 194 -8.63 -18.51 -6.74
N ASN A 195 -7.60 -18.75 -5.92
CA ASN A 195 -7.68 -19.75 -4.86
C ASN A 195 -8.67 -19.35 -3.78
N SER A 196 -8.75 -18.08 -3.41
CA SER A 196 -9.71 -17.61 -2.42
C SER A 196 -11.15 -17.83 -2.89
N ALA A 197 -11.45 -17.48 -4.15
CA ALA A 197 -12.75 -17.72 -4.77
C ALA A 197 -13.10 -19.21 -4.77
N ARG A 198 -12.16 -20.05 -5.22
CA ARG A 198 -12.33 -21.50 -5.26
C ARG A 198 -12.56 -22.10 -3.86
N PHE A 199 -11.74 -21.73 -2.88
CA PHE A 199 -11.84 -22.28 -1.53
C PHE A 199 -13.12 -21.82 -0.83
N LEU A 200 -13.48 -20.54 -0.98
CA LEU A 200 -14.73 -20.02 -0.45
C LEU A 200 -15.93 -20.75 -1.06
N TYR A 201 -15.94 -20.96 -2.37
CA TYR A 201 -16.99 -21.71 -3.05
C TYR A 201 -17.09 -23.15 -2.51
N THR A 202 -15.98 -23.87 -2.37
CA THR A 202 -15.96 -25.23 -1.83
C THR A 202 -16.47 -25.28 -0.39
N HIS A 203 -16.05 -24.35 0.48
CA HIS A 203 -16.55 -24.29 1.87
C HIS A 203 -18.06 -24.02 1.90
N LEU A 204 -18.56 -23.10 1.08
CA LEU A 204 -19.99 -22.82 0.97
C LEU A 204 -20.78 -24.01 0.42
N GLN A 205 -20.22 -24.77 -0.52
CA GLN A 205 -20.81 -26.02 -1.00
C GLN A 205 -20.91 -27.06 0.11
N GLN A 206 -19.87 -27.20 0.95
CA GLN A 206 -19.87 -28.12 2.10
C GLN A 206 -20.95 -27.72 3.12
N ILE A 207 -21.03 -26.44 3.49
CA ILE A 207 -22.08 -25.92 4.38
C ILE A 207 -23.47 -26.16 3.78
N ASN A 208 -23.62 -25.98 2.46
CA ASN A 208 -24.89 -26.21 1.79
C ASN A 208 -25.27 -27.70 1.77
N ALA A 209 -24.31 -28.59 1.55
CA ALA A 209 -24.53 -30.04 1.61
C ALA A 209 -24.93 -30.47 3.02
N GLU A 210 -24.29 -29.93 4.05
CA GLU A 210 -24.68 -30.14 5.46
C GLU A 210 -26.09 -29.64 5.75
N PHE A 211 -26.47 -28.46 5.22
CA PHE A 211 -27.81 -27.93 5.37
C PHE A 211 -28.86 -28.88 4.75
N ILE A 212 -28.63 -29.34 3.52
CA ILE A 212 -29.55 -30.27 2.82
C ILE A 212 -29.67 -31.58 3.60
N LYS A 213 -28.57 -32.08 4.16
CA LYS A 213 -28.56 -33.30 5.00
C LYS A 213 -29.39 -33.12 6.28
N HIS A 214 -29.33 -31.96 6.92
CA HIS A 214 -30.08 -31.67 8.16
C HIS A 214 -31.55 -31.28 7.90
N PHE A 215 -31.86 -30.71 6.73
CA PHE A 215 -33.19 -30.22 6.37
C PHE A 215 -33.61 -30.68 4.97
N PRO A 216 -33.97 -31.96 4.78
CA PRO A 216 -34.24 -32.54 3.45
C PRO A 216 -35.56 -32.07 2.81
N ILE A 217 -36.48 -31.47 3.56
CA ILE A 217 -37.81 -31.07 3.06
C ILE A 217 -37.88 -29.54 2.83
N PRO A 218 -38.07 -29.07 1.59
CA PRO A 218 -38.28 -27.66 1.30
C PRO A 218 -39.59 -27.15 1.90
N SER A 219 -39.55 -26.09 2.70
CA SER A 219 -40.75 -25.39 3.23
C SER A 219 -40.71 -23.88 2.93
N MET A 220 -41.82 -23.15 3.07
CA MET A 220 -41.83 -21.68 2.87
C MET A 220 -40.85 -20.93 3.83
N ARG A 221 -40.46 -21.53 4.97
CA ARG A 221 -39.50 -20.95 5.94
C ARG A 221 -38.03 -21.23 5.61
N THR A 222 -37.72 -21.85 4.46
CA THR A 222 -36.38 -22.36 4.14
C THR A 222 -35.34 -21.26 3.99
N ARG A 223 -35.69 -20.06 3.50
CA ARG A 223 -34.71 -18.97 3.27
C ARG A 223 -34.15 -18.38 4.57
N GLN A 224 -35.01 -18.08 5.54
CA GLN A 224 -34.58 -17.60 6.87
C GLN A 224 -33.81 -18.69 7.63
N ARG A 225 -34.25 -19.95 7.56
CA ARG A 225 -33.54 -21.08 8.17
C ARG A 225 -32.16 -21.29 7.54
N ARG A 226 -32.05 -21.17 6.22
CA ARG A 226 -30.77 -21.27 5.50
C ARG A 226 -29.83 -20.13 5.87
N LEU A 227 -30.31 -18.88 5.92
CA LEU A 227 -29.50 -17.74 6.38
C LEU A 227 -29.01 -17.92 7.82
N LYS A 228 -29.90 -18.35 8.72
CA LYS A 228 -29.54 -18.62 10.12
C LYS A 228 -28.51 -19.76 10.22
N PHE A 229 -28.72 -20.86 9.49
CA PHE A 229 -27.81 -22.00 9.45
C PHE A 229 -26.45 -21.62 8.89
N THR A 230 -26.40 -20.96 7.74
CA THR A 230 -25.16 -20.45 7.16
C THR A 230 -24.45 -19.51 8.14
N GLY A 231 -25.17 -18.56 8.75
CA GLY A 231 -24.61 -17.65 9.75
C GLY A 231 -23.96 -18.37 10.93
N THR A 232 -24.55 -19.46 11.42
CA THR A 232 -23.97 -20.27 12.52
C THR A 232 -22.78 -21.14 12.11
N HIS A 233 -22.65 -21.46 10.82
CA HIS A 233 -21.56 -22.28 10.29
C HIS A 233 -20.41 -21.45 9.68
N LEU A 234 -20.56 -20.13 9.57
CA LEU A 234 -19.50 -19.23 9.14
C LEU A 234 -18.42 -19.11 10.23
N SER A 235 -17.26 -19.67 9.93
CA SER A 235 -16.04 -19.57 10.75
C SER A 235 -15.12 -18.42 10.31
N ILE A 236 -14.07 -18.17 11.11
CA ILE A 236 -12.99 -17.20 10.83
C ILE A 236 -12.35 -17.44 9.45
N VAL A 237 -12.26 -18.69 9.00
CA VAL A 237 -11.72 -19.08 7.70
C VAL A 237 -12.47 -18.38 6.56
N HIS A 238 -13.80 -18.32 6.64
CA HIS A 238 -14.63 -17.67 5.63
C HIS A 238 -14.43 -16.16 5.62
N MET A 239 -14.26 -15.54 6.78
CA MET A 239 -13.95 -14.11 6.87
C MET A 239 -12.61 -13.77 6.22
N ILE A 240 -11.56 -14.56 6.49
CA ILE A 240 -10.26 -14.40 5.85
C ILE A 240 -10.40 -14.53 4.32
N LEU A 241 -11.09 -15.57 3.84
CA LEU A 241 -11.29 -15.78 2.40
C LEU A 241 -12.06 -14.63 1.75
N VAL A 242 -13.12 -14.10 2.38
CA VAL A 242 -13.87 -12.96 1.82
C VAL A 242 -13.02 -11.70 1.76
N ILE A 243 -12.27 -11.38 2.82
CA ILE A 243 -11.39 -10.20 2.83
C ILE A 243 -10.30 -10.35 1.77
N GLU A 244 -9.63 -11.51 1.71
CA GLU A 244 -8.59 -11.78 0.71
C GLU A 244 -9.17 -11.80 -0.71
N LEU A 245 -10.37 -12.33 -0.94
CA LEU A 245 -11.02 -12.30 -2.26
C LEU A 245 -11.14 -10.86 -2.79
N VAL A 246 -11.66 -9.94 -1.96
CA VAL A 246 -11.87 -8.55 -2.35
C VAL A 246 -10.55 -7.80 -2.48
N THR A 247 -9.69 -7.91 -1.48
CA THR A 247 -8.44 -7.14 -1.41
C THR A 247 -7.42 -7.61 -2.45
N THR A 248 -7.26 -8.92 -2.67
CA THR A 248 -6.32 -9.44 -3.67
C THR A 248 -6.80 -9.17 -5.10
N PHE A 249 -8.11 -9.16 -5.35
CA PHE A 249 -8.66 -8.71 -6.63
C PHE A 249 -8.35 -7.24 -6.89
N ALA A 250 -8.70 -6.36 -5.93
CA ALA A 250 -8.49 -4.92 -6.05
C ALA A 250 -7.01 -4.57 -6.25
N LEU A 251 -6.13 -5.18 -5.44
CA LEU A 251 -4.68 -4.98 -5.56
C LEU A 251 -4.14 -5.55 -6.87
N SER A 252 -4.52 -6.77 -7.26
CA SER A 252 -4.07 -7.34 -8.53
C SER A 252 -4.44 -6.43 -9.71
N ALA A 253 -5.67 -5.92 -9.76
CA ALA A 253 -6.11 -5.00 -10.81
C ALA A 253 -5.36 -3.66 -10.77
N PHE A 254 -5.26 -3.04 -9.58
CA PHE A 254 -4.53 -1.79 -9.38
C PHE A 254 -3.09 -1.88 -9.89
N ILE A 255 -2.37 -2.92 -9.48
CA ILE A 255 -0.97 -3.12 -9.81
C ILE A 255 -0.81 -3.49 -11.28
N ALA A 256 -1.65 -4.41 -11.79
CA ALA A 256 -1.60 -4.83 -13.17
C ALA A 256 -1.76 -3.65 -14.13
N VAL A 257 -2.58 -2.66 -13.79
CA VAL A 257 -2.85 -1.49 -14.63
C VAL A 257 -1.86 -0.36 -14.34
N GLY A 258 -1.83 0.14 -13.11
CA GLY A 258 -1.04 1.34 -12.75
C GLY A 258 0.41 1.06 -12.38
N GLY A 259 0.75 -0.20 -12.05
CA GLY A 259 2.09 -0.61 -11.66
C GLY A 259 2.73 0.37 -10.68
N TRP A 260 2.14 0.59 -9.50
CA TRP A 260 2.63 1.53 -8.48
C TRP A 260 3.11 2.88 -9.03
N GLN A 261 2.24 3.55 -9.79
CA GLN A 261 2.48 4.88 -10.37
C GLN A 261 3.62 4.94 -11.40
N SER A 262 4.08 3.79 -11.92
CA SER A 262 5.04 3.77 -13.03
C SER A 262 4.49 4.19 -14.39
N ASN A 263 3.19 4.50 -14.46
CA ASN A 263 2.52 4.99 -15.64
C ASN A 263 1.31 5.88 -15.26
N ASP A 264 0.74 6.54 -16.27
CA ASP A 264 -0.32 7.54 -16.15
C ASP A 264 -1.74 6.99 -16.39
N ILE A 265 -1.91 5.66 -16.42
CA ILE A 265 -3.18 5.05 -16.80
C ILE A 265 -4.24 5.23 -15.71
N LEU A 266 -3.83 5.17 -14.45
CA LEU A 266 -4.74 5.33 -13.32
C LEU A 266 -4.82 6.80 -12.89
N PRO A 267 -6.03 7.28 -12.57
CA PRO A 267 -6.19 8.63 -12.04
C PRO A 267 -5.58 8.73 -10.63
N HIS A 268 -5.23 9.96 -10.24
CA HIS A 268 -4.59 10.29 -8.97
C HIS A 268 -5.26 9.62 -7.76
N GLU A 269 -6.57 9.78 -7.65
CA GLU A 269 -7.34 9.37 -6.47
C GLU A 269 -7.26 7.85 -6.29
N MET A 270 -7.28 7.09 -7.39
CA MET A 270 -7.09 5.64 -7.35
C MET A 270 -5.66 5.29 -6.97
N ALA A 271 -4.67 5.96 -7.55
CA ALA A 271 -3.26 5.67 -7.27
C ALA A 271 -2.89 5.88 -5.81
N PHE A 272 -3.34 6.98 -5.21
CA PHE A 272 -3.07 7.29 -3.80
C PHE A 272 -3.96 6.50 -2.84
N PHE A 273 -5.18 6.13 -3.23
CA PHE A 273 -6.01 5.26 -2.40
C PHE A 273 -5.39 3.87 -2.21
N PHE A 274 -4.73 3.33 -3.24
CA PHE A 274 -4.13 2.00 -3.17
C PHE A 274 -2.63 1.99 -2.83
N ILE A 275 -2.01 3.16 -2.59
CA ILE A 275 -0.55 3.27 -2.41
C ILE A 275 -0.03 2.42 -1.26
N THR A 276 -0.79 2.29 -0.15
CA THR A 276 -0.38 1.47 1.00
C THR A 276 -0.58 -0.03 0.78
N GLY A 277 -1.11 -0.45 -0.37
CA GLY A 277 -1.37 -1.85 -0.66
C GLY A 277 -2.45 -2.47 0.25
N LEU A 278 -3.40 -1.65 0.72
CA LEU A 278 -4.44 -2.03 1.68
C LEU A 278 -3.83 -2.78 2.89
N SER A 279 -2.75 -2.21 3.44
CA SER A 279 -1.95 -2.83 4.49
C SER A 279 -2.77 -3.11 5.76
N GLY A 280 -3.71 -2.25 6.12
CA GLY A 280 -4.58 -2.42 7.28
C GLY A 280 -5.54 -3.60 7.15
N TRP A 281 -6.07 -3.83 5.94
CA TRP A 281 -6.86 -5.04 5.65
C TRP A 281 -5.99 -6.30 5.68
N GLY A 282 -4.74 -6.20 5.20
CA GLY A 282 -3.76 -7.26 5.34
C GLY A 282 -3.52 -7.62 6.82
N PHE A 283 -3.26 -6.61 7.65
CA PHE A 283 -3.05 -6.77 9.08
C PHE A 283 -4.25 -7.43 9.78
N THR A 284 -5.47 -7.04 9.38
CA THR A 284 -6.71 -7.67 9.86
C THR A 284 -6.70 -9.18 9.63
N CYS A 285 -6.33 -9.62 8.42
CA CYS A 285 -6.21 -11.03 8.12
C CYS A 285 -5.08 -11.74 8.89
N ASP A 286 -3.99 -11.04 9.24
CA ASP A 286 -2.93 -11.61 10.09
C ASP A 286 -3.44 -11.87 11.51
N VAL A 287 -4.20 -10.93 12.09
CA VAL A 287 -4.83 -11.12 13.41
C VAL A 287 -5.83 -12.27 13.36
N LEU A 288 -6.71 -12.31 12.34
CA LEU A 288 -7.68 -13.41 12.17
C LEU A 288 -6.98 -14.76 11.99
N SER A 289 -5.89 -14.80 11.21
CA SER A 289 -5.07 -16.00 11.03
C SER A 289 -4.41 -16.42 12.34
N THR A 290 -4.00 -15.47 13.17
CA THR A 290 -3.38 -15.75 14.48
C THR A 290 -4.38 -16.40 15.41
N VAL A 291 -5.62 -15.89 15.41
CA VAL A 291 -6.72 -16.43 16.20
C VAL A 291 -7.06 -17.84 15.72
N LEU A 292 -7.18 -18.04 14.41
CA LEU A 292 -7.42 -19.36 13.81
C LEU A 292 -6.35 -20.37 14.25
N TRP A 293 -5.08 -20.00 14.10
CA TRP A 293 -3.95 -20.84 14.46
C TRP A 293 -3.88 -21.14 15.96
N THR A 294 -4.15 -20.14 16.80
CA THR A 294 -4.18 -20.31 18.25
C THR A 294 -5.27 -21.29 18.68
N ASN A 295 -6.46 -21.22 18.06
CA ASN A 295 -7.54 -22.16 18.32
C ASN A 295 -7.16 -23.60 17.97
N ILE A 296 -6.51 -23.81 16.81
CA ILE A 296 -6.05 -25.15 16.37
C ILE A 296 -5.00 -25.72 17.34
N ILE A 297 -4.04 -24.90 17.78
CA ILE A 297 -3.00 -25.33 18.74
C ILE A 297 -3.61 -25.73 20.08
N LYS A 298 -4.64 -25.01 20.55
CA LYS A 298 -5.33 -25.31 21.81
C LYS A 298 -6.04 -26.66 21.81
N GLU A 299 -6.59 -27.05 20.67
CA GLU A 299 -7.24 -28.35 20.50
C GLU A 299 -6.22 -29.51 20.47
N THR A 300 -4.93 -29.21 20.30
CA THR A 300 -3.86 -30.22 20.29
C THR A 300 -3.40 -30.53 21.73
N PRO A 301 -3.55 -31.77 22.23
CA PRO A 301 -3.11 -32.15 23.58
C PRO A 301 -1.62 -31.86 23.81
N ARG A 302 -1.25 -31.38 25.00
CA ARG A 302 0.14 -31.04 25.45
C ARG A 302 0.81 -29.81 24.80
N LEU A 303 0.23 -29.22 23.76
CA LEU A 303 0.63 -27.91 23.21
C LEU A 303 -0.22 -26.74 23.77
N GLY A 304 -1.29 -27.07 24.49
CA GLY A 304 -2.27 -26.12 25.00
C GLY A 304 -1.72 -25.18 26.07
N ARG A 305 -1.64 -23.89 25.69
CA ARG A 305 -1.32 -22.68 26.48
C ARG A 305 0.16 -22.29 26.48
N ASP A 306 0.62 -21.52 25.50
CA ASP A 306 1.91 -20.84 25.68
C ASP A 306 2.16 -19.57 24.83
N SER A 307 1.13 -19.10 24.13
CA SER A 307 1.20 -17.89 23.34
C SER A 307 0.73 -16.71 24.22
N TRP A 308 1.64 -15.79 24.61
CA TRP A 308 1.27 -14.58 25.38
C TRP A 308 0.21 -13.77 24.63
N PHE A 309 0.39 -13.58 23.32
CA PHE A 309 -0.54 -12.83 22.48
C PHE A 309 -1.91 -13.51 22.36
N GLY A 310 -1.95 -14.85 22.25
CA GLY A 310 -3.19 -15.62 22.25
C GLY A 310 -3.95 -15.51 23.56
N ARG A 311 -3.25 -15.57 24.70
CA ARG A 311 -3.83 -15.32 26.04
C ARG A 311 -4.38 -13.91 26.16
N PHE A 312 -3.66 -12.92 25.63
CA PHE A 312 -4.08 -11.53 25.62
C PHE A 312 -5.36 -11.32 24.79
N LEU A 313 -5.42 -11.85 23.57
CA LEU A 313 -6.60 -11.74 22.70
C LEU A 313 -7.85 -12.44 23.27
N GLU A 314 -7.68 -13.51 24.04
CA GLU A 314 -8.78 -14.20 24.70
C GLU A 314 -9.27 -13.49 25.95
N GLY A 315 -8.35 -12.94 26.76
CA GLY A 315 -8.70 -12.16 27.94
C GLY A 315 -9.40 -10.84 27.60
N HIS A 316 -9.19 -10.33 26.38
CA HIS A 316 -9.70 -9.03 25.94
C HIS A 316 -10.39 -9.10 24.58
N PRO A 317 -11.66 -9.55 24.52
CA PRO A 317 -12.40 -9.71 23.26
C PRO A 317 -12.61 -8.38 22.53
N LEU A 318 -12.77 -7.26 23.24
CA LEU A 318 -12.86 -5.93 22.65
C LEU A 318 -11.54 -5.53 21.98
N THR A 319 -10.40 -5.82 22.61
CA THR A 319 -9.08 -5.54 22.03
C THR A 319 -8.84 -6.37 20.77
N LYS A 320 -9.30 -7.61 20.73
CA LYS A 320 -9.28 -8.44 19.51
C LYS A 320 -10.08 -7.80 18.38
N VAL A 321 -11.29 -7.31 18.64
CA VAL A 321 -12.10 -6.60 17.64
C VAL A 321 -11.41 -5.30 17.21
N ALA A 322 -10.86 -4.54 18.17
CA ALA A 322 -10.14 -3.30 17.89
C ALA A 322 -8.90 -3.55 17.01
N LEU A 323 -8.09 -4.57 17.30
CA LEU A 323 -6.92 -4.93 16.50
C LEU A 323 -7.27 -5.39 15.08
N CYS A 324 -8.47 -5.94 14.86
CA CYS A 324 -8.97 -6.25 13.53
C CYS A 324 -9.52 -5.02 12.80
N VAL A 325 -10.28 -4.16 13.47
CA VAL A 325 -11.03 -3.08 12.80
C VAL A 325 -10.21 -1.79 12.69
N LEU A 326 -9.52 -1.40 13.76
CA LEU A 326 -8.84 -0.11 13.85
C LEU A 326 -7.76 0.05 12.77
N PRO A 327 -6.87 -0.93 12.49
CA PRO A 327 -5.86 -0.77 11.44
C PRO A 327 -6.47 -0.65 10.04
N ALA A 328 -7.54 -1.41 9.74
CA ALA A 328 -8.24 -1.31 8.47
C ALA A 328 -8.91 0.05 8.29
N VAL A 329 -9.56 0.58 9.34
CA VAL A 329 -10.22 1.89 9.31
C VAL A 329 -9.20 3.03 9.22
N LEU A 330 -8.10 2.97 9.98
CA LEU A 330 -7.05 3.98 9.94
C LEU A 330 -6.35 4.02 8.59
N ASP A 331 -5.96 2.86 8.04
CA ASP A 331 -5.32 2.76 6.73
C ASP A 331 -6.27 3.22 5.61
N THR A 332 -7.52 2.76 5.62
CA THR A 332 -8.52 3.18 4.62
C THR A 332 -8.81 4.68 4.73
N GLY A 333 -8.96 5.20 5.96
CA GLY A 333 -9.18 6.61 6.23
C GLY A 333 -8.01 7.48 5.80
N SER A 334 -6.77 7.05 6.05
CA SER A 334 -5.57 7.78 5.59
C SER A 334 -5.41 7.73 4.08
N CYS A 335 -5.72 6.60 3.44
CA CYS A 335 -5.68 6.48 1.98
C CYS A 335 -6.74 7.35 1.32
N LEU A 336 -7.95 7.40 1.89
CA LEU A 336 -9.03 8.28 1.43
C LEU A 336 -8.69 9.75 1.64
N ALA A 337 -8.13 10.12 2.79
CA ALA A 337 -7.69 11.49 3.05
C ALA A 337 -6.65 11.95 2.01
N THR A 338 -5.63 11.12 1.75
CA THR A 338 -4.61 11.42 0.74
C THR A 338 -5.20 11.51 -0.66
N ALA A 339 -6.11 10.61 -1.03
CA ALA A 339 -6.81 10.63 -2.32
C ALA A 339 -7.72 11.86 -2.51
N LEU A 340 -8.10 12.53 -1.41
CA LEU A 340 -8.92 13.74 -1.39
C LEU A 340 -8.08 15.01 -1.09
N TYR A 341 -6.75 14.95 -1.22
CA TYR A 341 -5.83 16.06 -0.96
C TYR A 341 -5.89 16.62 0.48
N ILE A 342 -6.33 15.81 1.45
CA ILE A 342 -6.34 16.17 2.87
C ILE A 342 -5.00 15.77 3.48
N ASN A 343 -4.18 16.75 3.84
CA ASN A 343 -2.84 16.53 4.35
C ASN A 343 -2.82 16.60 5.88
N PHE A 344 -2.95 15.44 6.54
CA PHE A 344 -2.79 15.38 7.98
C PHE A 344 -1.30 15.34 8.37
N PRO A 345 -0.81 16.32 9.15
CA PRO A 345 0.60 16.35 9.56
C PRO A 345 0.92 15.09 10.38
N TYR A 346 2.11 14.53 10.14
CA TYR A 346 2.66 13.35 10.81
C TYR A 346 1.94 12.01 10.59
N THR A 347 0.75 11.97 9.98
CA THR A 347 0.00 10.73 9.74
C THR A 347 0.80 9.70 8.93
N TRP A 348 1.51 10.19 7.91
CA TRP A 348 2.40 9.41 7.06
C TRP A 348 3.64 8.85 7.77
N LYS A 349 3.98 9.36 8.97
CA LYS A 349 5.04 8.78 9.83
C LYS A 349 4.46 7.84 10.88
N VAL A 350 3.39 8.26 11.56
CA VAL A 350 2.84 7.55 12.73
C VAL A 350 2.15 6.25 12.32
N ILE A 351 1.28 6.26 11.30
CA ILE A 351 0.54 5.06 10.89
C ILE A 351 1.49 3.95 10.43
N PRO A 352 2.45 4.18 9.52
CA PRO A 352 3.36 3.11 9.10
C PRO A 352 4.23 2.58 10.25
N LEU A 353 4.67 3.46 11.16
CA LEU A 353 5.46 3.07 12.32
C LEU A 353 4.67 2.13 13.25
N VAL A 354 3.43 2.51 13.60
CA VAL A 354 2.55 1.69 14.43
C VAL A 354 2.25 0.35 13.75
N THR A 355 1.89 0.37 12.45
CA THR A 355 1.63 -0.84 11.67
C THR A 355 2.85 -1.76 11.61
N THR A 356 4.05 -1.20 11.45
CA THR A 356 5.30 -1.97 11.41
C THR A 356 5.57 -2.68 12.74
N PHE A 357 5.42 -1.99 13.87
CA PHE A 357 5.59 -2.61 15.19
C PHE A 357 4.54 -3.69 15.46
N MET A 358 3.29 -3.44 15.09
CA MET A 358 2.23 -4.44 15.23
C MET A 358 2.50 -5.66 14.34
N GLN A 359 2.88 -5.46 13.08
CA GLN A 359 3.20 -6.53 12.13
C GLN A 359 4.38 -7.37 12.61
N LEU A 360 5.42 -6.74 13.18
CA LEU A 360 6.56 -7.41 13.77
C LEU A 360 6.15 -8.28 14.97
N ALA A 361 5.34 -7.73 15.88
CA ALA A 361 4.86 -8.45 17.06
C ALA A 361 4.06 -9.71 16.67
N VAL A 362 3.14 -9.58 15.72
CA VAL A 362 2.34 -10.72 15.23
C VAL A 362 3.20 -11.71 14.44
N GLY A 363 4.12 -11.23 13.60
CA GLY A 363 5.03 -12.07 12.81
C GLY A 363 5.98 -12.92 13.66
N ILE A 364 6.63 -12.33 14.67
CA ILE A 364 7.48 -13.05 15.64
C ILE A 364 6.64 -14.11 16.37
N GLN A 365 5.43 -13.76 16.77
CA GLN A 365 4.55 -14.67 17.49
C GLN A 365 4.19 -15.91 16.66
N PHE A 366 3.87 -15.72 15.37
CA PHE A 366 3.65 -16.83 14.45
C PHE A 366 4.90 -17.68 14.26
N LEU A 367 6.07 -17.06 14.10
CA LEU A 367 7.32 -17.79 13.93
C LEU A 367 7.61 -18.69 15.14
N VAL A 368 7.50 -18.15 16.36
CA VAL A 368 7.71 -18.91 17.60
C VAL A 368 6.73 -20.08 17.70
N GLN A 369 5.44 -19.86 17.40
CA GLN A 369 4.43 -20.91 17.45
C GLN A 369 4.65 -21.98 16.39
N ALA A 370 4.97 -21.59 15.16
CA ALA A 370 5.25 -22.53 14.07
C ALA A 370 6.47 -23.40 14.42
N VAL A 371 7.57 -22.81 14.90
CA VAL A 371 8.78 -23.56 15.28
C VAL A 371 8.51 -24.54 16.44
N ARG A 372 7.75 -24.11 17.46
CA ARG A 372 7.36 -24.99 18.58
C ARG A 372 6.49 -26.15 18.08
N PHE A 373 5.54 -25.87 17.21
CA PHE A 373 4.69 -26.87 16.59
C PHE A 373 5.52 -27.89 15.78
N GLN A 374 6.49 -27.43 14.97
CA GLN A 374 7.40 -28.32 14.23
C GLN A 374 8.19 -29.25 15.13
N ARG A 375 8.74 -28.71 16.23
CA ARG A 375 9.49 -29.53 17.20
C ARG A 375 8.61 -30.62 17.79
N HIS A 376 7.37 -30.29 18.16
CA HIS A 376 6.43 -31.25 18.74
C HIS A 376 5.94 -32.28 17.71
N ALA A 377 5.57 -31.85 16.50
CA ALA A 377 5.15 -32.74 15.42
C ALA A 377 6.25 -33.75 15.06
N ARG A 378 7.52 -33.32 14.96
CA ARG A 378 8.66 -34.22 14.72
C ARG A 378 8.86 -35.27 15.81
N GLN A 379 8.46 -34.98 17.04
CA GLN A 379 8.54 -35.93 18.17
C GLN A 379 7.40 -36.96 18.15
N HIS A 380 6.23 -36.65 17.57
CA HIS A 380 5.03 -37.51 17.62
C HIS A 380 4.72 -38.25 16.32
N VAL A 381 5.17 -37.77 15.16
CA VAL A 381 5.06 -38.49 13.86
C VAL A 381 5.79 -39.85 13.89
N LYS A 382 6.70 -40.07 14.84
CA LYS A 382 7.33 -41.38 15.07
C LYS A 382 6.42 -42.40 15.76
N SER A 383 5.24 -42.05 16.28
CA SER A 383 4.50 -42.93 17.20
C SER A 383 3.05 -43.28 16.87
N ASN A 384 2.36 -42.65 15.92
CA ASN A 384 0.98 -43.05 15.56
C ASN A 384 0.58 -42.61 14.14
N GLY A 385 0.13 -43.55 13.31
CA GLY A 385 -0.23 -43.33 11.91
C GLY A 385 -1.68 -42.94 11.70
N SER A 386 -1.97 -41.63 11.65
CA SER A 386 -3.21 -41.11 11.08
C SER A 386 -2.88 -40.09 9.98
N ASP A 387 -2.59 -40.61 8.79
CA ASP A 387 -2.13 -39.87 7.61
C ASP A 387 -2.87 -38.57 7.28
N ALA A 388 -4.18 -38.48 7.51
CA ALA A 388 -4.98 -37.34 7.09
C ALA A 388 -4.84 -36.12 8.00
N MET A 389 -4.83 -36.32 9.33
CA MET A 389 -4.64 -35.23 10.29
C MET A 389 -3.19 -34.74 10.25
N ASP A 390 -2.23 -35.66 10.13
CA ASP A 390 -0.81 -35.31 10.02
C ASP A 390 -0.51 -34.49 8.76
N LYS A 391 -1.12 -34.83 7.61
CA LYS A 391 -1.01 -34.03 6.36
C LYS A 391 -1.61 -32.63 6.52
N LEU A 392 -2.75 -32.50 7.19
CA LEU A 392 -3.38 -31.19 7.47
C LEU A 392 -2.49 -30.32 8.36
N LEU A 393 -1.98 -30.89 9.45
CA LEU A 393 -1.10 -30.21 10.40
C LEU A 393 0.24 -29.82 9.77
N GLN A 394 0.83 -30.70 8.96
CA GLN A 394 2.06 -30.41 8.21
C GLN A 394 1.84 -29.25 7.24
N ARG A 395 0.73 -29.27 6.48
CA ARG A 395 0.36 -28.19 5.56
C ARG A 395 0.19 -26.87 6.30
N LEU A 396 -0.61 -26.83 7.36
CA LEU A 396 -0.83 -25.60 8.12
C LEU A 396 0.48 -25.07 8.67
N ASN A 397 1.32 -25.93 9.23
CA ASN A 397 2.63 -25.54 9.73
C ASN A 397 3.55 -24.93 8.66
N VAL A 398 3.58 -25.49 7.44
CA VAL A 398 4.37 -24.92 6.33
C VAL A 398 3.85 -23.52 5.99
N TRP A 399 2.55 -23.36 5.81
CA TRP A 399 1.97 -22.07 5.44
C TRP A 399 2.04 -21.03 6.56
N THR A 400 1.94 -21.45 7.82
CA THR A 400 2.14 -20.57 8.98
C THR A 400 3.59 -20.08 9.06
N LEU A 401 4.57 -20.96 8.77
CA LEU A 401 5.97 -20.56 8.71
C LEU A 401 6.22 -19.59 7.54
N CYS A 402 5.71 -19.90 6.36
CA CYS A 402 5.79 -19.01 5.20
C CYS A 402 5.13 -17.66 5.46
N LEU A 403 3.96 -17.64 6.13
CA LEU A 403 3.30 -16.41 6.55
C LEU A 403 4.19 -15.59 7.47
N ALA A 404 4.75 -16.21 8.52
CA ALA A 404 5.64 -15.53 9.46
C ALA A 404 6.87 -14.92 8.76
N LEU A 405 7.50 -15.67 7.86
CA LEU A 405 8.65 -15.20 7.08
C LEU A 405 8.26 -14.04 6.15
N ALA A 406 7.09 -14.11 5.50
CA ALA A 406 6.59 -13.03 4.65
C ALA A 406 6.27 -11.76 5.45
N MET A 407 5.70 -11.90 6.66
CA MET A 407 5.46 -10.77 7.56
C MET A 407 6.78 -10.11 8.02
N ILE A 408 7.78 -10.92 8.38
CA ILE A 408 9.11 -10.42 8.76
C ILE A 408 9.78 -9.75 7.56
N ALA A 409 9.72 -10.34 6.37
CA ALA A 409 10.25 -9.74 5.15
C ALA A 409 9.62 -8.37 4.88
N PHE A 410 8.29 -8.25 5.01
CA PHE A 410 7.60 -6.96 4.88
C PHE A 410 8.14 -5.92 5.89
N VAL A 411 8.32 -6.31 7.15
CA VAL A 411 8.90 -5.44 8.18
C VAL A 411 10.34 -5.04 7.86
N CYS A 412 11.15 -5.93 7.25
CA CYS A 412 12.52 -5.60 6.85
C CYS A 412 12.59 -4.52 5.75
N PHE A 413 11.55 -4.39 4.92
CA PHE A 413 11.47 -3.34 3.90
C PHE A 413 10.85 -2.04 4.42
N ALA A 414 10.11 -2.07 5.53
CA ALA A 414 9.47 -0.87 6.10
C ALA A 414 10.45 0.28 6.45
N PRO A 415 11.67 0.04 6.96
CA PRO A 415 12.66 1.09 7.18
C PRO A 415 13.00 1.90 5.91
N ILE A 416 12.95 1.27 4.73
CA ILE A 416 13.22 1.96 3.46
C ILE A 416 12.18 3.07 3.24
N ALA A 417 10.91 2.81 3.54
CA ALA A 417 9.86 3.83 3.47
C ALA A 417 10.01 4.94 4.54
N ALA A 418 10.65 4.65 5.67
CA ALA A 418 10.95 5.67 6.68
C ALA A 418 12.14 6.56 6.27
N THR A 419 13.10 6.02 5.52
CA THR A 419 14.22 6.77 4.94
C THR A 419 13.80 7.40 3.61
N THR A 420 13.13 8.54 3.71
CA THR A 420 12.64 9.30 2.54
C THR A 420 13.72 9.59 1.51
N SER A 421 14.94 9.94 1.93
CA SER A 421 16.09 10.17 1.03
C SER A 421 16.43 8.95 0.18
N PHE A 422 16.39 7.75 0.75
CA PHE A 422 16.71 6.52 0.03
C PHE A 422 15.53 5.99 -0.79
N LEU A 423 14.30 6.07 -0.25
CA LEU A 423 13.08 5.58 -0.90
C LEU A 423 12.91 6.17 -2.30
N TYR A 424 13.17 7.46 -2.45
CA TYR A 424 12.97 8.18 -3.71
C TYR A 424 14.11 8.02 -4.70
N THR A 425 15.17 7.29 -4.37
CA THR A 425 16.15 6.86 -5.39
C THR A 425 15.60 5.71 -6.23
N HIS A 426 16.10 5.54 -7.46
CA HIS A 426 15.78 4.37 -8.31
C HIS A 426 15.90 3.03 -7.58
N VAL A 427 16.99 2.86 -6.81
CA VAL A 427 17.28 1.62 -6.10
C VAL A 427 16.32 1.42 -4.93
N GLY A 428 16.14 2.44 -4.09
CA GLY A 428 15.24 2.37 -2.94
C GLY A 428 13.79 2.16 -3.35
N TRP A 429 13.34 2.82 -4.43
CA TRP A 429 11.99 2.69 -4.98
C TRP A 429 11.70 1.26 -5.42
N VAL A 430 12.59 0.67 -6.21
CA VAL A 430 12.45 -0.71 -6.70
C VAL A 430 12.55 -1.69 -5.54
N LEU A 431 13.52 -1.56 -4.65
CA LEU A 431 13.69 -2.46 -3.51
C LEU A 431 12.46 -2.44 -2.60
N PHE A 432 11.91 -1.26 -2.33
CA PHE A 432 10.73 -1.13 -1.49
C PHE A 432 9.50 -1.74 -2.16
N TRP A 433 9.12 -1.31 -3.36
CA TRP A 433 7.88 -1.80 -3.98
C TRP A 433 7.96 -3.24 -4.45
N SER A 434 9.13 -3.69 -4.93
CA SER A 434 9.32 -5.11 -5.26
C SER A 434 9.34 -5.96 -3.99
N GLY A 435 10.10 -5.56 -2.98
CA GLY A 435 10.27 -6.31 -1.74
C GLY A 435 9.03 -6.32 -0.87
N ALA A 436 8.57 -5.14 -0.44
CA ALA A 436 7.37 -4.97 0.38
C ALA A 436 6.11 -5.41 -0.37
N GLY A 437 5.98 -5.06 -1.66
CA GLY A 437 4.83 -5.49 -2.48
C GLY A 437 4.75 -7.01 -2.64
N THR A 438 5.88 -7.67 -2.93
CA THR A 438 5.92 -9.15 -3.01
C THR A 438 5.68 -9.78 -1.65
N ALA A 439 6.30 -9.28 -0.57
CA ALA A 439 6.06 -9.79 0.78
C ALA A 439 4.58 -9.67 1.17
N ARG A 440 3.95 -8.54 0.87
CA ARG A 440 2.51 -8.32 1.07
C ARG A 440 1.66 -9.29 0.23
N ALA A 441 2.02 -9.55 -1.02
CA ALA A 441 1.32 -10.53 -1.86
C ALA A 441 1.46 -11.96 -1.30
N LEU A 442 2.66 -12.33 -0.83
CA LEU A 442 2.93 -13.62 -0.22
C LEU A 442 2.16 -13.82 1.09
N THR A 443 2.01 -12.79 1.92
CA THR A 443 1.16 -12.91 3.13
C THR A 443 -0.28 -13.25 2.77
N SER A 444 -0.87 -12.58 1.77
CA SER A 444 -2.20 -12.91 1.24
C SER A 444 -2.30 -14.35 0.74
N LEU A 445 -1.32 -14.79 -0.06
CA LEU A 445 -1.29 -16.16 -0.55
C LEU A 445 -1.23 -17.18 0.59
N CYS A 446 -0.36 -16.97 1.58
CA CYS A 446 -0.22 -17.88 2.71
C CYS A 446 -1.53 -17.99 3.52
N ARG A 447 -2.24 -16.88 3.75
CA ARG A 447 -3.54 -16.87 4.43
C ARG A 447 -4.60 -17.67 3.67
N VAL A 448 -4.67 -17.48 2.35
CA VAL A 448 -5.58 -18.25 1.49
C VAL A 448 -5.23 -19.75 1.51
N MET A 449 -3.94 -20.10 1.45
CA MET A 449 -3.50 -21.49 1.46
C MET A 449 -3.70 -22.19 2.82
N MET A 450 -3.61 -21.46 3.94
CA MET A 450 -4.02 -21.99 5.25
C MET A 450 -5.52 -22.30 5.30
N ALA A 451 -6.34 -21.54 4.59
CA ALA A 451 -7.79 -21.71 4.50
C ALA A 451 -8.24 -22.81 3.51
N GLN A 452 -7.30 -23.52 2.88
CA GLN A 452 -7.60 -24.56 1.89
C GLN A 452 -8.51 -25.65 2.50
N PRO A 453 -9.65 -25.98 1.86
CA PRO A 453 -10.54 -27.04 2.34
C PRO A 453 -9.83 -28.41 2.32
N PRO A 454 -10.24 -29.36 3.18
CA PRO A 454 -9.75 -30.72 3.08
C PRO A 454 -10.17 -31.33 1.72
N PRO A 455 -9.37 -32.23 1.14
CA PRO A 455 -9.77 -32.95 -0.06
C PRO A 455 -11.09 -33.65 0.21
N ALA A 456 -12.01 -33.62 -0.77
CA ALA A 456 -13.26 -34.36 -0.67
C ALA A 456 -12.92 -35.82 -0.39
N ARG A 457 -13.32 -36.33 0.78
CA ARG A 457 -13.34 -37.78 0.98
C ARG A 457 -14.25 -38.29 -0.10
N GLU A 458 -13.71 -39.04 -1.05
CA GLU A 458 -14.52 -39.92 -1.88
C GLU A 458 -15.46 -40.62 -0.92
N SER A 459 -16.74 -40.33 -1.09
CA SER A 459 -17.82 -40.93 -0.34
C SER A 459 -17.57 -42.42 -0.36
N ALA A 460 -17.09 -42.97 0.76
CA ALA A 460 -17.00 -44.40 0.97
C ALA A 460 -18.36 -44.92 0.52
N LEU A 461 -18.34 -45.72 -0.56
CA LEU A 461 -19.50 -46.47 -1.02
C LEU A 461 -20.12 -47.03 0.25
N VAL A 462 -21.32 -46.55 0.57
CA VAL A 462 -22.12 -47.11 1.64
C VAL A 462 -22.37 -48.54 1.19
N ALA A 463 -21.54 -49.46 1.68
CA ALA A 463 -21.73 -50.86 1.45
C ALA A 463 -23.15 -51.18 1.92
N PRO A 464 -24.01 -51.73 1.05
CA PRO A 464 -25.36 -52.08 1.47
C PRO A 464 -25.25 -53.01 2.68
N LEU A 465 -25.91 -52.64 3.77
CA LEU A 465 -26.07 -53.48 4.95
C LEU A 465 -26.46 -54.89 4.51
N PRO A 466 -25.77 -55.95 4.98
CA PRO A 466 -26.24 -57.31 4.73
C PRO A 466 -27.61 -57.45 5.39
N THR A 467 -28.62 -57.70 4.57
CA THR A 467 -29.96 -58.09 5.03
C THR A 467 -29.82 -59.40 5.80
N THR A 468 -29.70 -59.31 7.12
CA THR A 468 -29.87 -60.41 8.03
C THR A 468 -31.36 -60.72 8.15
N GLY A 469 -31.74 -61.97 7.91
CA GLY A 469 -32.94 -62.55 8.52
C GLY A 469 -33.97 -63.12 7.57
N ASN A 470 -33.71 -64.32 7.06
CA ASN A 470 -34.76 -65.34 6.96
C ASN A 470 -34.17 -66.67 7.46
N ARG A 471 -34.13 -66.81 8.79
CA ARG A 471 -34.00 -68.11 9.47
C ARG A 471 -35.40 -68.49 9.95
N THR A 472 -36.03 -69.37 9.20
CA THR A 472 -37.21 -70.13 9.62
C THR A 472 -36.84 -71.01 10.82
N LEU A 473 -37.62 -70.89 11.90
CA LEU A 473 -37.61 -71.81 13.04
C LEU A 473 -38.11 -73.21 12.61
N PRO A 474 -37.53 -74.31 13.10
CA PRO A 474 -38.11 -75.64 12.94
C PRO A 474 -39.30 -75.83 13.91
N ARG A 475 -40.27 -76.62 13.44
CA ARG A 475 -41.46 -77.07 14.19
C ARG A 475 -41.14 -78.05 15.29
#